data_AF-A0A6A5VL69-F1
#
_entry.id   AF-A0A6A5VL69-F1
#
_cell.length_a   1.000
_cell.length_b   1.000
_cell.length_c   1.000
_cell.angle_alpha   90.00
_cell.angle_beta   90.00
_cell.angle_gamma   90.00
#
_symmetry.space_group_name_H-M   'P 1'
#
loop_
_entity.id
_entity.type
_entity.pdbx_description
1 polymer ?
#
loop_
_entity_poly.entity_id
_entity_poly.type
_entity_poly.pdbx_seq_one_letter_code
_entity_poly.pdbx_strand_id
1 'polypeptide(L)'
;MTSWDLLYHVLRANYDGVDSGYAKAPTPDENEGSMTYNYGHQVTDIEFKSGGPLVVKAKTSSGDAVSFNADLLIGADGPSSTIRKFIDPSIQRKYAGYVAWRGTVPENEVSSTARDVFVEKFPFFHTQGVQILAYTIPGHNGAVKKGKRLLNWVWYCNYKEESLEHVELMTDKDGKRHHITLPPGGVQEHVWKRQKRRARDVLPPQFAELVEKTEVPFI
;
A
#
# COMPACT_ATOMS: atom_id res chain seq x y z
N MET A 1 8.91 -5.14 12.81
CA MET A 1 7.89 -4.80 11.80
C MET A 1 8.04 -3.32 11.46
N THR A 2 7.90 -2.92 10.20
CA THR A 2 8.09 -1.52 9.74
C THR A 2 6.77 -0.91 9.24
N SER A 3 6.74 0.39 8.98
CA SER A 3 5.66 1.08 8.27
C SER A 3 6.12 1.46 6.86
N TRP A 4 5.17 1.57 5.92
CA TRP A 4 5.48 2.01 4.56
C TRP A 4 6.05 3.42 4.53
N ASP A 5 5.57 4.29 5.41
CA ASP A 5 6.01 5.67 5.51
C ASP A 5 7.48 5.77 5.97
N LEU A 6 7.84 5.03 7.02
CA LEU A 6 9.24 4.95 7.48
C LEU A 6 10.14 4.38 6.38
N LEU A 7 9.74 3.27 5.76
CA LEU A 7 10.53 2.66 4.69
C LEU A 7 10.73 3.63 3.52
N TYR A 8 9.65 4.28 3.06
CA TYR A 8 9.71 5.25 1.98
C TYR A 8 10.70 6.37 2.29
N HIS A 9 10.58 7.00 3.47
CA HIS A 9 11.44 8.12 3.82
C HIS A 9 12.90 7.72 4.07
N VAL A 10 13.16 6.53 4.62
CA VAL A 10 14.51 5.97 4.71
C VAL A 10 15.08 5.75 3.31
N LEU A 11 14.31 5.18 2.38
CA LEU A 11 14.78 4.97 1.00
C LEU A 11 15.06 6.30 0.30
N ARG A 12 14.20 7.32 0.45
CA ARG A 12 14.44 8.66 -0.11
C ARG A 12 15.72 9.28 0.47
N ALA A 13 15.91 9.23 1.79
CA ALA A 13 17.14 9.74 2.42
C ALA A 13 18.40 9.08 1.85
N ASN A 14 18.38 7.77 1.61
CA ASN A 14 19.53 7.03 1.08
C ASN A 14 19.68 7.12 -0.45
N TYR A 15 18.59 7.30 -1.20
CA TYR A 15 18.60 7.23 -2.66
C TYR A 15 18.77 8.59 -3.32
N ASP A 16 18.06 9.61 -2.84
CA ASP A 16 18.08 10.96 -3.41
C ASP A 16 18.33 12.06 -2.39
N GLY A 17 18.85 11.70 -1.21
CA GLY A 17 19.34 12.64 -0.20
C GLY A 17 18.24 13.47 0.47
N VAL A 18 16.98 13.03 0.40
CA VAL A 18 15.86 13.79 0.97
C VAL A 18 15.76 13.57 2.48
N ASP A 19 16.09 14.62 3.22
CA ASP A 19 15.86 14.71 4.65
C ASP A 19 14.36 14.67 5.01
N SER A 20 14.05 14.04 6.14
CA SER A 20 12.69 14.01 6.69
C SER A 20 12.69 13.91 8.22
N GLY A 21 11.50 13.95 8.82
CA GLY A 21 11.32 13.62 10.24
C GLY A 21 11.62 12.15 10.58
N TYR A 22 11.76 11.28 9.56
CA TYR A 22 12.01 9.84 9.71
C TYR A 22 13.49 9.48 9.61
N ALA A 23 14.24 10.17 8.76
CA ALA A 23 15.64 9.88 8.47
C ALA A 23 16.37 11.13 7.96
N LYS A 24 17.67 11.20 8.27
CA LYS A 24 18.60 12.15 7.68
C LYS A 24 19.35 11.48 6.54
N ALA A 25 19.61 12.23 5.47
CA ALA A 25 20.46 11.76 4.39
C ALA A 25 21.85 11.40 4.93
N PRO A 26 22.40 10.24 4.56
CA PRO A 26 23.77 9.91 4.90
C PRO A 26 24.73 10.84 4.17
N THR A 27 25.97 10.91 4.66
CA THR A 27 27.05 11.54 3.91
C THR A 27 27.40 10.65 2.72
N PRO A 28 27.45 11.20 1.48
CA PRO A 28 27.84 10.41 0.31
C PRO A 28 29.24 9.80 0.45
N ASP A 29 29.40 8.54 0.05
CA ASP A 29 30.71 7.90 -0.10
C ASP A 29 31.40 8.40 -1.38
N GLU A 30 32.73 8.46 -1.39
CA GLU A 30 33.52 8.86 -2.56
C GLU A 30 33.31 7.94 -3.77
N ASN A 31 32.88 6.69 -3.55
CA ASN A 31 32.65 5.69 -4.60
C ASN A 31 31.18 5.55 -5.02
N GLU A 32 30.29 6.43 -4.58
CA GLU A 32 28.88 6.41 -5.00
C GLU A 32 28.71 6.83 -6.46
N GLY A 33 27.87 6.09 -7.19
CA GLY A 33 27.49 6.45 -8.56
C GLY A 33 26.49 7.62 -8.60
N SER A 34 26.28 8.20 -9.78
CA SER A 34 25.23 9.20 -9.99
C SER A 34 23.86 8.56 -10.19
N MET A 35 22.81 9.19 -9.69
CA MET A 35 21.43 8.74 -9.89
C MET A 35 20.50 9.91 -10.23
N THR A 36 19.30 9.60 -10.73
CA THR A 36 18.23 10.59 -10.88
C THR A 36 16.88 9.94 -10.55
N TYR A 37 16.05 10.64 -9.77
CA TYR A 37 14.68 10.21 -9.45
C TYR A 37 13.65 11.11 -10.15
N ASN A 38 13.21 10.68 -11.33
CA ASN A 38 12.23 11.41 -12.13
C ASN A 38 10.79 11.05 -11.70
N TYR A 39 10.29 11.72 -10.65
CA TYR A 39 8.90 11.55 -10.21
C TYR A 39 7.89 11.94 -11.30
N GLY A 40 6.71 11.32 -11.30
CA GLY A 40 5.63 11.65 -12.24
C GLY A 40 5.88 11.22 -13.69
N HIS A 41 6.83 10.31 -13.92
CA HIS A 41 7.13 9.76 -15.25
C HIS A 41 6.55 8.36 -15.38
N GLN A 42 5.50 8.21 -16.17
CA GLN A 42 4.88 6.92 -16.45
C GLN A 42 5.50 6.33 -17.73
N VAL A 43 6.21 5.20 -17.63
CA VAL A 43 6.71 4.49 -18.81
C VAL A 43 5.52 4.01 -19.67
N THR A 44 5.56 4.32 -20.96
CA THR A 44 4.48 4.02 -21.92
C THR A 44 4.90 3.08 -23.03
N ASP A 45 6.20 2.95 -23.30
CA ASP A 45 6.72 2.10 -24.39
C ASP A 45 8.23 1.86 -24.22
N ILE A 46 8.76 0.81 -24.88
CA ILE A 46 10.19 0.50 -24.96
C ILE A 46 10.52 0.11 -26.40
N GLU A 47 11.50 0.77 -27.00
CA GLU A 47 12.04 0.37 -28.29
C GLU A 47 13.36 -0.37 -28.14
N PHE A 48 13.46 -1.53 -28.78
CA PHE A 48 14.68 -2.33 -28.89
C PHE A 48 15.36 -2.02 -30.22
N LYS A 49 16.46 -1.26 -30.20
CA LYS A 49 17.28 -1.01 -31.40
C LYS A 49 18.35 -2.09 -31.50
N SER A 50 18.38 -2.83 -32.61
CA SER A 50 19.42 -3.83 -32.84
C SER A 50 20.81 -3.17 -32.80
N GLY A 51 21.67 -3.62 -31.88
CA GLY A 51 23.02 -3.08 -31.70
C GLY A 51 23.10 -1.67 -31.08
N GLY A 52 22.00 -1.12 -30.57
CA GLY A 52 21.95 0.20 -29.92
C GLY A 52 21.29 0.17 -28.53
N PRO A 53 21.26 1.31 -27.82
CA PRO A 53 20.64 1.38 -26.50
C PRO A 53 19.12 1.20 -26.60
N LEU A 54 18.52 0.75 -25.49
CA LEU A 54 17.08 0.76 -25.30
C LEU A 54 16.58 2.20 -25.28
N VAL A 55 15.45 2.47 -25.94
CA VAL A 55 14.76 3.77 -25.82
C VAL A 55 13.50 3.57 -24.99
N VAL A 56 13.50 4.11 -23.78
CA VAL A 56 12.36 4.09 -22.86
C VAL A 56 11.54 5.35 -23.09
N LYS A 57 10.28 5.21 -23.50
CA LYS A 57 9.36 6.33 -23.63
C LYS A 57 8.53 6.46 -22.37
N ALA A 58 8.33 7.69 -21.92
CA ALA A 58 7.47 7.98 -20.78
C ALA A 58 6.60 9.22 -21.04
N LYS A 59 5.53 9.32 -20.27
CA LYS A 59 4.67 10.49 -20.19
C LYS A 59 4.83 11.15 -18.82
N THR A 60 5.07 12.46 -18.80
CA THR A 60 5.17 13.24 -17.56
C THR A 60 3.77 13.49 -16.96
N SER A 61 3.72 13.98 -15.73
CA SER A 61 2.47 14.38 -15.08
C SER A 61 1.78 15.58 -15.77
N SER A 62 2.52 16.43 -16.48
CA SER A 62 1.97 17.48 -17.35
C SER A 62 1.40 16.93 -18.67
N GLY A 63 1.72 15.68 -18.99
CA GLY A 63 1.27 14.98 -20.19
C GLY A 63 2.25 15.01 -21.35
N ASP A 64 3.44 15.57 -21.15
CA ASP A 64 4.49 15.66 -22.16
C ASP A 64 5.12 14.28 -22.42
N ALA A 65 5.46 14.01 -23.67
CA ALA A 65 6.20 12.81 -24.04
C ALA A 65 7.70 13.05 -23.91
N VAL A 66 8.39 12.15 -23.22
CA VAL A 66 9.85 12.17 -23.04
C VAL A 66 10.46 10.82 -23.35
N SER A 67 11.77 10.78 -23.59
CA SER A 67 12.49 9.54 -23.89
C SER A 67 13.86 9.50 -23.24
N PHE A 68 14.26 8.30 -22.83
CA PHE A 68 15.52 8.03 -22.17
C PHE A 68 16.25 6.89 -22.89
N ASN A 69 17.56 7.01 -23.06
CA ASN A 69 18.39 5.91 -23.54
C ASN A 69 18.94 5.12 -22.34
N ALA A 70 18.94 3.80 -22.41
CA ALA A 70 19.51 2.94 -21.37
C ALA A 70 20.12 1.66 -21.96
N ASP A 71 21.17 1.15 -21.33
CA ASP A 71 21.76 -0.16 -21.69
C ASP A 71 20.98 -1.32 -21.06
N LEU A 72 20.38 -1.08 -19.88
CA LEU A 72 19.60 -2.05 -19.12
C LEU A 72 18.35 -1.38 -18.55
N LEU A 73 17.22 -2.09 -18.60
CA LEU A 73 15.98 -1.69 -17.94
C LEU A 73 15.57 -2.73 -16.89
N ILE A 74 15.36 -2.28 -15.66
CA ILE A 74 14.86 -3.11 -14.56
C ILE A 74 13.38 -2.78 -14.34
N GLY A 75 12.50 -3.75 -14.61
CA GLY A 75 11.06 -3.63 -14.37
C GLY A 75 10.69 -3.76 -12.88
N ALA A 76 10.77 -2.65 -12.15
CA ALA A 76 10.41 -2.56 -10.73
C ALA A 76 9.06 -1.84 -10.50
N ASP A 77 8.14 -1.93 -11.46
CA ASP A 77 6.86 -1.19 -11.51
C ASP A 77 5.66 -1.93 -10.90
N GLY A 78 5.95 -2.91 -10.04
CA GLY A 78 4.98 -3.54 -9.13
C GLY A 78 4.02 -4.57 -9.77
N PRO A 79 2.99 -5.00 -9.01
CA PRO A 79 2.13 -6.12 -9.42
C PRO A 79 1.35 -5.87 -10.72
N SER A 80 1.07 -4.61 -11.06
CA SER A 80 0.35 -4.21 -12.29
C SER A 80 1.28 -3.80 -13.43
N SER A 81 2.54 -4.28 -13.38
CA SER A 81 3.64 -3.95 -14.29
C SER A 81 3.22 -3.73 -15.74
N THR A 82 3.55 -2.56 -16.25
CA THR A 82 3.52 -2.20 -17.66
C THR A 82 4.68 -2.87 -18.39
N ILE A 83 5.86 -2.95 -17.79
CA ILE A 83 7.04 -3.59 -18.39
C ILE A 83 6.76 -5.05 -18.72
N ARG A 84 6.14 -5.79 -17.80
CA ARG A 84 5.73 -7.19 -18.04
C ARG A 84 4.76 -7.32 -19.21
N LYS A 85 3.84 -6.37 -19.39
CA LYS A 85 2.88 -6.39 -20.51
C LYS A 85 3.54 -6.20 -21.87
N PHE A 86 4.66 -5.48 -21.94
CA PHE A 86 5.43 -5.35 -23.18
C PHE A 86 6.15 -6.64 -23.57
N ILE A 87 6.53 -7.46 -22.58
CA ILE A 87 7.21 -8.74 -22.80
C ILE A 87 6.19 -9.83 -23.14
N ASP A 88 5.14 -9.96 -22.32
CA ASP A 88 4.07 -10.94 -22.54
C ASP A 88 2.71 -10.34 -22.14
N PRO A 89 1.93 -9.85 -23.13
CA PRO A 89 0.62 -9.28 -22.87
C PRO A 89 -0.43 -10.32 -22.48
N SER A 90 -0.15 -11.63 -22.60
CA SER A 90 -1.07 -12.67 -22.17
C SER A 90 -1.10 -12.83 -20.64
N ILE A 91 -0.06 -12.38 -19.94
CA ILE A 91 0.05 -12.47 -18.48
C ILE A 91 -0.78 -11.37 -17.83
N GLN A 92 -1.99 -11.73 -17.42
CA GLN A 92 -2.92 -10.84 -16.76
C GLN A 92 -3.07 -11.16 -15.27
N ARG A 93 -3.22 -10.11 -14.46
CA ARG A 93 -3.59 -10.24 -13.05
C ARG A 93 -5.03 -10.72 -12.97
N LYS A 94 -5.28 -11.75 -12.17
CA LYS A 94 -6.62 -12.28 -11.91
C LYS A 94 -7.03 -11.91 -10.49
N TYR A 95 -8.29 -11.51 -10.33
CA TYR A 95 -8.85 -11.30 -9.01
C TYR A 95 -8.90 -12.62 -8.24
N ALA A 96 -8.52 -12.58 -6.96
CA ALA A 96 -8.39 -13.79 -6.14
C ALA A 96 -9.70 -14.22 -5.46
N GLY A 97 -10.80 -13.48 -5.64
CA GLY A 97 -12.09 -13.75 -4.99
C GLY A 97 -12.29 -13.04 -3.65
N TYR A 98 -11.35 -12.19 -3.24
CA TYR A 98 -11.40 -11.46 -1.97
C TYR A 98 -10.66 -10.12 -2.06
N VAL A 99 -10.95 -9.25 -1.10
CA VAL A 99 -10.19 -8.02 -0.85
C VAL A 99 -9.52 -8.07 0.52
N ALA A 100 -8.57 -7.17 0.75
CA ALA A 100 -7.96 -6.96 2.05
C ALA A 100 -8.37 -5.59 2.58
N TRP A 101 -9.27 -5.54 3.56
CA TRP A 101 -9.51 -4.31 4.31
C TRP A 101 -8.32 -4.01 5.19
N ARG A 102 -7.92 -2.75 5.28
CA ARG A 102 -6.74 -2.32 6.02
C ARG A 102 -7.01 -1.04 6.78
N GLY A 103 -6.31 -0.90 7.90
CA GLY A 103 -6.37 0.28 8.72
C GLY A 103 -5.29 0.30 9.79
N THR A 104 -5.17 1.46 10.43
CA THR A 104 -4.26 1.67 11.55
C THR A 104 -4.97 2.41 12.68
N VAL A 105 -4.65 2.05 13.92
CA VAL A 105 -5.13 2.74 15.12
C VAL A 105 -3.93 3.09 16.02
N PRO A 106 -3.84 4.29 16.61
CA PRO A 106 -2.81 4.60 17.59
C PRO A 106 -2.80 3.62 18.77
N GLU A 107 -1.61 3.16 19.17
CA GLU A 107 -1.44 2.16 20.26
C GLU A 107 -2.06 2.66 21.58
N ASN A 108 -2.01 3.97 21.84
CA ASN A 108 -2.55 4.61 23.03
C ASN A 108 -4.08 4.84 22.97
N GLU A 109 -4.73 4.56 21.85
CA GLU A 109 -6.18 4.75 21.70
C GLU A 109 -6.97 3.46 21.85
N VAL A 110 -6.32 2.29 21.85
CA VAL A 110 -6.99 1.00 22.10
C VAL A 110 -7.05 0.65 23.59
N SER A 111 -7.98 -0.22 23.96
CA SER A 111 -8.18 -0.74 25.31
C SER A 111 -6.96 -1.51 25.82
N SER A 112 -6.85 -1.70 27.14
CA SER A 112 -5.78 -2.53 27.73
C SER A 112 -5.85 -3.96 27.23
N THR A 113 -7.04 -4.54 27.10
CA THR A 113 -7.24 -5.92 26.61
C THR A 113 -6.82 -6.08 25.15
N ALA A 114 -7.07 -5.07 24.29
CA ALA A 114 -6.55 -5.07 22.94
C ALA A 114 -5.01 -4.94 22.92
N ARG A 115 -4.43 -4.07 23.76
CA ARG A 115 -2.95 -3.97 23.88
C ARG A 115 -2.33 -5.29 24.29
N ASP A 116 -2.93 -5.98 25.26
CA ASP A 116 -2.44 -7.29 25.72
C ASP A 116 -2.44 -8.33 24.61
N VAL A 117 -3.35 -8.24 23.63
CA VAL A 117 -3.42 -9.15 22.48
C VAL A 117 -2.46 -8.75 21.36
N PHE A 118 -2.32 -7.46 21.04
CA PHE A 118 -1.66 -7.00 19.81
C PHE A 118 -0.27 -6.40 19.99
N VAL A 119 0.07 -5.88 21.17
CA VAL A 119 1.35 -5.20 21.39
C VAL A 119 2.46 -6.22 21.60
N GLU A 120 3.56 -6.06 20.87
CA GLU A 120 4.67 -7.03 20.78
C GLU A 120 4.25 -8.44 20.33
N LYS A 121 3.11 -8.55 19.65
CA LYS A 121 2.54 -9.81 19.18
C LYS A 121 2.10 -9.68 17.72
N PHE A 122 1.89 -10.83 17.09
CA PHE A 122 1.32 -10.94 15.75
C PHE A 122 0.21 -11.99 15.78
N PRO A 123 -0.95 -11.67 16.38
CA PRO A 123 -2.07 -12.59 16.42
C PRO A 123 -2.79 -12.66 15.07
N PHE A 124 -3.33 -13.84 14.81
CA PHE A 124 -4.28 -14.10 13.74
C PHE A 124 -5.59 -14.59 14.35
N PHE A 125 -6.70 -14.28 13.69
CA PHE A 125 -7.97 -14.94 13.89
C PHE A 125 -8.46 -15.50 12.56
N HIS A 126 -8.85 -16.78 12.59
CA HIS A 126 -9.34 -17.51 11.44
C HIS A 126 -10.64 -18.21 11.81
N THR A 127 -11.65 -18.06 10.95
CA THR A 127 -12.86 -18.87 10.95
C THR A 127 -13.37 -18.99 9.51
N GLN A 128 -14.48 -19.69 9.29
CA GLN A 128 -15.02 -19.90 7.95
C GLN A 128 -15.22 -18.56 7.22
N GLY A 129 -14.47 -18.35 6.13
CA GLY A 129 -14.56 -17.15 5.28
C GLY A 129 -14.02 -15.85 5.90
N VAL A 130 -13.28 -15.93 7.02
CA VAL A 130 -12.72 -14.77 7.73
C VAL A 130 -11.28 -15.04 8.13
N GLN A 131 -10.39 -14.13 7.76
CA GLN A 131 -9.02 -14.06 8.28
C GLN A 131 -8.67 -12.61 8.59
N ILE A 132 -8.35 -12.32 9.84
CA ILE A 132 -7.82 -11.02 10.26
C ILE A 132 -6.53 -11.20 11.05
N LEU A 133 -5.61 -10.26 10.88
CA LEU A 133 -4.35 -10.17 11.62
C LEU A 133 -4.09 -8.73 12.02
N ALA A 134 -3.34 -8.55 13.10
CA ALA A 134 -2.92 -7.23 13.55
C ALA A 134 -1.53 -7.29 14.15
N TYR A 135 -0.84 -6.16 14.12
CA TYR A 135 0.53 -6.05 14.60
C TYR A 135 0.92 -4.59 14.82
N THR A 136 1.93 -4.37 15.64
CA THR A 136 2.46 -3.03 15.88
C THR A 136 3.44 -2.62 14.78
N ILE A 137 3.34 -1.37 14.31
CA ILE A 137 4.28 -0.72 13.39
C ILE A 137 4.78 0.60 13.97
N PRO A 138 5.93 1.13 13.50
CA PRO A 138 6.36 2.48 13.85
C PRO A 138 5.25 3.51 13.62
N GLY A 139 5.12 4.44 14.56
CA GLY A 139 4.19 5.55 14.44
C GLY A 139 4.73 6.69 13.59
N HIS A 140 4.12 7.85 13.74
CA HIS A 140 4.55 9.06 13.07
C HIS A 140 6.03 9.36 13.35
N ASN A 141 6.77 9.82 12.33
CA ASN A 141 8.22 10.04 12.38
C ASN A 141 9.03 8.80 12.83
N GLY A 142 8.53 7.60 12.56
CA GLY A 142 9.23 6.35 12.84
C GLY A 142 9.25 6.00 14.33
N ALA A 143 8.36 6.57 15.14
CA ALA A 143 8.35 6.36 16.58
C ALA A 143 8.16 4.87 16.92
N VAL A 144 9.14 4.28 17.63
CA VAL A 144 9.11 2.87 18.08
C VAL A 144 8.84 2.70 19.58
N LYS A 145 8.72 3.80 20.33
CA LYS A 145 8.41 3.76 21.76
C LYS A 145 6.97 3.28 21.99
N LYS A 146 6.77 2.38 22.96
CA LYS A 146 5.43 1.93 23.38
C LYS A 146 4.50 3.11 23.65
N GLY A 147 3.28 3.03 23.14
CA GLY A 147 2.26 4.09 23.22
C GLY A 147 2.43 5.23 22.22
N LYS A 148 3.46 5.19 21.36
CA LYS A 148 3.67 6.15 20.25
C LYS A 148 3.64 5.48 18.88
N ARG A 149 3.31 4.19 18.83
CA ARG A 149 3.23 3.37 17.62
C ARG A 149 1.80 3.28 17.10
N LEU A 150 1.63 2.63 15.96
CA LEU A 150 0.32 2.27 15.42
C LEU A 150 0.12 0.76 15.47
N LEU A 151 -1.11 0.33 15.69
CA LEU A 151 -1.58 -1.03 15.43
C LEU A 151 -2.11 -1.06 14.00
N ASN A 152 -1.42 -1.77 13.11
CA ASN A 152 -1.90 -2.08 11.77
C ASN A 152 -2.73 -3.35 11.82
N TRP A 153 -3.84 -3.39 11.09
CA TRP A 153 -4.62 -4.60 10.87
C TRP A 153 -4.90 -4.83 9.39
N VAL A 154 -5.09 -6.10 9.03
CA VAL A 154 -5.50 -6.54 7.70
C VAL A 154 -6.58 -7.59 7.84
N TRP A 155 -7.73 -7.37 7.21
CA TRP A 155 -8.88 -8.27 7.24
C TRP A 155 -9.27 -8.70 5.83
N TYR A 156 -9.09 -9.98 5.53
CA TYR A 156 -9.48 -10.58 4.26
C TYR A 156 -10.97 -10.90 4.27
N CYS A 157 -11.67 -10.41 3.24
CA CYS A 157 -13.10 -10.59 3.06
C CYS A 157 -13.39 -11.02 1.62
N ASN A 158 -14.15 -12.11 1.47
CA ASN A 158 -14.55 -12.63 0.17
C ASN A 158 -15.63 -11.73 -0.45
N TYR A 159 -15.43 -11.36 -1.70
CA TYR A 159 -16.42 -10.68 -2.52
C TYR A 159 -16.40 -11.34 -3.90
N LYS A 160 -17.58 -11.69 -4.43
CA LYS A 160 -17.65 -12.20 -5.80
C LYS A 160 -17.32 -11.07 -6.76
N GLU A 161 -16.39 -11.32 -7.68
CA GLU A 161 -15.99 -10.34 -8.71
C GLU A 161 -17.22 -9.83 -9.47
N GLU A 162 -17.26 -8.53 -9.72
CA GLU A 162 -18.39 -7.80 -10.34
C GLU A 162 -19.79 -8.04 -9.74
N SER A 163 -19.89 -8.57 -8.51
CA SER A 163 -21.15 -8.51 -7.76
C SER A 163 -21.48 -7.06 -7.36
N LEU A 164 -22.77 -6.77 -7.12
CA LEU A 164 -23.20 -5.43 -6.68
C LEU A 164 -22.45 -4.96 -5.43
N GLU A 165 -22.22 -5.86 -4.48
CA GLU A 165 -21.47 -5.55 -3.25
C GLU A 165 -20.00 -5.24 -3.55
N HIS A 166 -19.33 -6.02 -4.42
CA HIS A 166 -17.96 -5.74 -4.85
C HIS A 166 -17.85 -4.40 -5.60
N VAL A 167 -18.83 -4.10 -6.44
CA VAL A 167 -18.90 -2.86 -7.22
C VAL A 167 -19.04 -1.65 -6.32
N GLU A 168 -19.97 -1.70 -5.37
CA GLU A 168 -20.21 -0.66 -4.40
C GLU A 168 -19.00 -0.45 -3.49
N LEU A 169 -18.41 -1.55 -3.00
CA LEU A 169 -17.21 -1.57 -2.18
C LEU A 169 -16.04 -0.84 -2.85
N MET A 170 -15.79 -1.10 -4.13
CA MET A 170 -14.64 -0.58 -4.85
C MET A 170 -14.93 0.76 -5.57
N THR A 171 -16.11 1.34 -5.36
CA THR A 171 -16.44 2.70 -5.82
C THR A 171 -16.19 3.67 -4.67
N ASP A 172 -15.42 4.73 -4.92
CA ASP A 172 -15.11 5.71 -3.89
C ASP A 172 -16.27 6.69 -3.64
N LYS A 173 -16.11 7.52 -2.60
CA LYS A 173 -17.06 8.58 -2.22
C LYS A 173 -17.33 9.63 -3.29
N ASP A 174 -16.46 9.72 -4.30
CA ASP A 174 -16.59 10.65 -5.42
C ASP A 174 -17.18 9.95 -6.67
N GLY A 175 -17.62 8.69 -6.54
CA GLY A 175 -18.27 7.91 -7.57
C GLY A 175 -17.32 7.23 -8.56
N LYS A 176 -16.00 7.30 -8.32
CA LYS A 176 -15.00 6.67 -9.19
C LYS A 176 -14.82 5.21 -8.82
N ARG A 177 -14.95 4.33 -9.81
CA ARG A 177 -14.66 2.90 -9.65
C ARG A 177 -13.16 2.63 -9.67
N HIS A 178 -12.70 1.88 -8.68
CA HIS A 178 -11.35 1.32 -8.61
C HIS A 178 -11.39 -0.19 -8.85
N HIS A 179 -10.32 -0.75 -9.42
CA HIS A 179 -10.24 -2.18 -9.76
C HIS A 179 -9.22 -2.95 -8.90
N ILE A 180 -8.34 -2.25 -8.20
CA ILE A 180 -7.20 -2.87 -7.51
C ILE A 180 -7.09 -2.38 -6.07
N THR A 181 -7.08 -1.07 -5.88
CA THR A 181 -6.87 -0.43 -4.59
C THR A 181 -7.85 0.71 -4.45
N LEU A 182 -8.54 0.76 -3.31
CA LEU A 182 -9.34 1.91 -2.91
C LEU A 182 -8.51 2.70 -1.89
N PRO A 183 -8.01 3.89 -2.22
CA PRO A 183 -7.05 4.60 -1.37
C PRO A 183 -7.67 5.03 -0.03
N PRO A 184 -6.82 5.30 0.99
CA PRO A 184 -7.25 5.90 2.25
C PRO A 184 -8.16 7.11 2.03
N GLY A 185 -9.30 7.13 2.71
CA GLY A 185 -10.30 8.21 2.60
C GLY A 185 -11.25 8.08 1.41
N GLY A 186 -11.09 7.06 0.57
CA GLY A 186 -12.00 6.78 -0.56
C GLY A 186 -13.26 6.00 -0.16
N VAL A 187 -13.23 5.25 0.94
CA VAL A 187 -14.35 4.38 1.37
C VAL A 187 -15.61 5.20 1.67
N GLN A 188 -16.73 4.82 1.07
CA GLN A 188 -18.04 5.43 1.32
C GLN A 188 -18.52 5.18 2.75
N GLU A 189 -19.12 6.20 3.38
CA GLU A 189 -19.49 6.16 4.81
C GLU A 189 -20.44 5.00 5.14
N HIS A 190 -21.45 4.75 4.30
CA HIS A 190 -22.42 3.67 4.55
C HIS A 190 -21.79 2.28 4.37
N VAL A 191 -20.87 2.11 3.41
CA VAL A 191 -20.09 0.88 3.24
C VAL A 191 -19.25 0.63 4.50
N TRP A 192 -18.59 1.67 5.01
CA TRP A 192 -17.77 1.56 6.22
C TRP A 192 -18.61 1.25 7.47
N LYS A 193 -19.78 1.89 7.63
CA LYS A 193 -20.74 1.58 8.71
C LYS A 193 -21.19 0.11 8.68
N ARG A 194 -21.45 -0.45 7.50
CA ARG A 194 -21.77 -1.89 7.35
C ARG A 194 -20.58 -2.76 7.73
N GLN A 195 -19.36 -2.41 7.31
CA GLN A 195 -18.17 -3.18 7.64
C GLN A 195 -17.87 -3.18 9.15
N LYS A 196 -18.02 -2.04 9.84
CA LYS A 196 -17.92 -1.98 11.31
C LYS A 196 -18.96 -2.85 12.00
N ARG A 197 -20.20 -2.90 11.49
CA ARG A 197 -21.24 -3.79 12.02
C ARG A 197 -20.83 -5.25 11.86
N ARG A 198 -20.41 -5.65 10.65
CA ARG A 198 -19.90 -7.00 10.38
C ARG A 198 -18.74 -7.37 11.31
N ALA A 199 -17.83 -6.44 11.58
CA ALA A 199 -16.71 -6.66 12.50
C ALA A 199 -17.19 -7.05 13.90
N ARG A 200 -18.20 -6.37 14.45
CA ARG A 200 -18.81 -6.74 15.74
C ARG A 200 -19.44 -8.13 15.73
N ASP A 201 -20.04 -8.50 14.61
CA ASP A 201 -20.79 -9.75 14.50
C ASP A 201 -19.88 -10.98 14.33
N VAL A 202 -18.70 -10.82 13.71
CA VAL A 202 -17.87 -11.98 13.28
C VAL A 202 -16.45 -12.01 13.81
N LEU A 203 -15.95 -10.91 14.39
CA LEU A 203 -14.57 -10.85 14.89
C LEU A 203 -14.52 -10.93 16.42
N PRO A 204 -13.42 -11.44 17.00
CA PRO A 204 -13.16 -11.28 18.43
C PRO A 204 -13.20 -9.80 18.83
N PRO A 205 -13.66 -9.47 20.05
CA PRO A 205 -13.90 -8.08 20.46
C PRO A 205 -12.70 -7.15 20.27
N GLN A 206 -11.48 -7.63 20.50
CA GLN A 206 -10.26 -6.85 20.35
C GLN A 206 -9.97 -6.51 18.88
N PHE A 207 -10.25 -7.43 17.96
CA PHE A 207 -10.13 -7.17 16.52
C PHE A 207 -11.24 -6.24 16.03
N ALA A 208 -12.47 -6.45 16.49
CA ALA A 208 -13.59 -5.55 16.19
C ALA A 208 -13.29 -4.12 16.63
N GLU A 209 -12.69 -3.93 17.82
CA GLU A 209 -12.27 -2.63 18.33
C GLU A 209 -11.30 -1.91 17.38
N LEU A 210 -10.32 -2.61 16.79
CA LEU A 210 -9.40 -2.01 15.81
C LEU A 210 -10.13 -1.49 14.58
N VAL A 211 -11.07 -2.28 14.05
CA VAL A 211 -11.90 -1.88 12.89
C VAL A 211 -12.78 -0.68 13.27
N GLU A 212 -13.38 -0.69 14.46
CA GLU A 212 -14.25 0.37 14.93
C GLU A 212 -13.54 1.70 15.17
N LYS A 213 -12.33 1.67 15.74
CA LYS A 213 -11.52 2.86 16.00
C LYS A 213 -10.79 3.39 14.78
N THR A 214 -10.77 2.63 13.68
CA THR A 214 -10.14 3.11 12.44
C THR A 214 -10.98 4.25 11.83
N GLU A 215 -10.31 5.37 11.61
CA GLU A 215 -10.89 6.56 10.99
C GLU A 215 -10.76 6.53 9.47
N VAL A 216 -9.58 6.14 8.96
CA VAL A 216 -9.25 6.17 7.52
C VAL A 216 -8.94 4.75 7.02
N PRO A 217 -9.96 3.92 6.75
CA PRO A 217 -9.76 2.59 6.17
C PRO A 217 -9.40 2.68 4.69
N PHE A 218 -8.82 1.61 4.16
CA PHE A 218 -8.54 1.43 2.74
C PHE A 218 -8.58 -0.05 2.34
N ILE A 219 -8.54 -0.30 1.04
CA ILE A 219 -8.57 -1.66 0.44
C ILE A 219 -7.39 -1.81 -0.51
#